data_AF-A0A378U8E6-F1
#
_entry.id   AF-A0A378U8E6-F1
#
_cell.length_a   1.000
_cell.length_b   1.000
_cell.length_c   1.000
_cell.angle_alpha   90.00
_cell.angle_beta   90.00
_cell.angle_gamma   90.00
#
_symmetry.space_group_name_H-M   'P 1'
#
loop_
_entity.id
_entity.type
_entity.pdbx_description
1 polymer ?
#
loop_
_entity_poly.entity_id
_entity_poly.type
_entity_poly.pdbx_seq_one_letter_code
_entity_poly.pdbx_strand_id
1 'polypeptide(L)'
;MHGRGPLSELLTNGLRCSGARVRHSTHPSTRNVAPSTDLVVLADYQITDPRLLQELHQAGVAHLSVRVRDGAGLVGPLVIPGLTSCLQCADLHRTDRDAAWPAVATQLRGAVGTASRATILATAALAMRQVDLVIRAVGHTDGDQPIPQAPATLNTTLELDDDGYSIVARRWSRHPDCSC
;
A
#
# COMPACT_ATOMS: atom_id res chain seq x y z
N MET A 1 0.66 10.60 0.29
CA MET A 1 0.48 9.88 1.56
C MET A 1 -0.94 10.06 2.04
N HIS A 2 -1.68 8.97 2.24
CA HIS A 2 -3.02 8.99 2.83
C HIS A 2 -3.03 8.14 4.09
N GLY A 3 -3.28 8.73 5.25
CA GLY A 3 -3.20 8.04 6.55
C GLY A 3 -3.24 9.03 7.70
N ARG A 4 -3.46 8.55 8.92
CA ARG A 4 -3.60 9.40 10.12
C ARG A 4 -2.83 8.90 11.35
N GLY A 5 -1.97 7.91 11.14
CA GLY A 5 -1.25 7.20 12.19
C GLY A 5 0.27 7.25 11.97
N PRO A 6 1.01 6.47 12.78
CA PRO A 6 2.47 6.57 12.86
C PRO A 6 3.20 6.16 11.58
N LEU A 7 2.64 5.26 10.76
CA LEU A 7 3.27 4.89 9.48
C LEU A 7 3.19 6.05 8.50
N SER A 8 2.05 6.75 8.40
CA SER A 8 1.96 7.90 7.51
C SER A 8 2.91 9.02 7.89
N GLU A 9 3.13 9.25 9.19
CA GLU A 9 4.07 10.25 9.70
C GLU A 9 5.52 9.89 9.35
N LEU A 10 5.94 8.66 9.71
CA LEU A 10 7.29 8.17 9.44
C LEU A 10 7.62 8.18 7.95
N LEU A 11 6.70 7.69 7.11
CA LEU A 11 6.88 7.67 5.65
C LEU A 11 6.90 9.08 5.06
N THR A 12 6.05 9.98 5.55
CA THR A 12 6.06 11.38 5.07
C THR A 12 7.40 12.05 5.38
N ASN A 13 7.93 11.85 6.58
CA ASN A 13 9.20 12.43 7.00
C ASN A 13 10.38 11.80 6.24
N GLY A 14 10.42 10.47 6.13
CA GLY A 14 11.48 9.75 5.44
C GLY A 14 11.57 10.07 3.94
N LEU A 15 10.43 10.11 3.24
CA LEU A 15 10.40 10.36 1.79
C LEU A 15 10.70 11.82 1.41
N ARG A 16 10.46 12.78 2.30
CA ARG A 16 10.87 14.18 2.06
C ARG A 16 12.40 14.32 1.95
N CYS A 17 13.15 13.45 2.62
CA CYS A 17 14.61 13.43 2.55
C CYS A 17 15.14 12.76 1.27
N SER A 18 14.30 12.08 0.49
CA SER A 18 14.69 11.34 -0.72
C SER A 18 14.35 12.06 -2.03
N GLY A 19 14.08 13.37 -1.97
CA GLY A 19 13.72 14.18 -3.15
C GLY A 19 12.27 14.01 -3.63
N ALA A 20 11.46 13.20 -2.96
CA ALA A 20 10.07 13.00 -3.32
C ALA A 20 9.21 14.22 -2.94
N ARG A 21 8.31 14.63 -3.84
CA ARG A 21 7.28 15.64 -3.54
C ARG A 21 6.13 15.01 -2.77
N VAL A 22 6.18 15.07 -1.44
CA VAL A 22 5.19 14.42 -0.59
C VAL A 22 4.07 15.36 -0.15
N ARG A 23 2.82 15.01 -0.51
CA ARG A 23 1.60 15.57 0.09
C ARG A 23 0.96 14.56 1.03
N HIS A 24 0.41 15.05 2.14
CA HIS A 24 -0.31 14.25 3.14
C HIS A 24 -1.80 14.62 3.14
N SER A 25 -2.67 13.61 3.27
CA SER A 25 -4.12 13.77 3.35
C SER A 25 -4.70 12.73 4.31
N THR A 26 -5.72 13.11 5.06
CA THR A 26 -6.53 12.21 5.90
C THR A 26 -7.92 12.00 5.32
N HIS A 27 -8.32 12.79 4.33
CA HIS A 27 -9.66 12.74 3.74
C HIS A 27 -9.77 11.64 2.68
N PRO A 28 -10.82 10.81 2.70
CA PRO A 28 -11.01 9.70 1.75
C PRO A 28 -11.58 10.21 0.42
N SER A 29 -10.79 11.03 -0.29
CA SER A 29 -11.12 11.50 -1.63
C SER A 29 -9.88 11.83 -2.45
N THR A 30 -9.93 11.54 -3.75
CA THR A 30 -8.92 11.92 -4.74
C THR A 30 -9.01 13.38 -5.15
N ARG A 31 -9.98 14.18 -4.68
CA ARG A 31 -10.05 15.63 -4.96
C ARG A 31 -8.75 16.37 -4.62
N ASN A 32 -7.99 15.87 -3.66
CA ASN A 32 -6.71 16.44 -3.23
C ASN A 32 -5.49 15.74 -3.87
N VAL A 33 -5.70 14.76 -4.74
CA VAL A 33 -4.64 14.09 -5.50
C VAL A 33 -4.33 14.96 -6.71
N ALA A 34 -3.09 15.43 -6.81
CA ALA A 34 -2.66 16.22 -7.94
C ALA A 34 -2.64 15.36 -9.22
N PRO A 35 -2.96 15.90 -10.41
CA PRO A 35 -2.90 15.13 -11.66
C PRO A 35 -1.54 14.49 -11.94
N SER A 36 -0.46 15.12 -11.46
CA SER A 36 0.92 14.61 -11.59
C SER A 36 1.33 13.64 -10.46
N THR A 37 0.38 12.93 -9.83
CA THR A 37 0.70 12.04 -8.71
C THR A 37 1.09 10.67 -9.23
N ASP A 38 2.36 10.30 -9.05
CA ASP A 38 2.87 9.01 -9.52
C ASP A 38 2.45 7.84 -8.62
N LEU A 39 2.30 8.08 -7.31
CA LEU A 39 1.99 7.05 -6.32
C LEU A 39 1.21 7.61 -5.13
N VAL A 40 0.16 6.89 -4.72
CA VAL A 40 -0.54 7.10 -3.44
C VAL A 40 -0.21 5.99 -2.46
N VAL A 41 0.47 6.31 -1.38
CA VAL A 41 0.66 5.36 -0.26
C VAL A 41 -0.54 5.46 0.69
N LEU A 42 -1.25 4.35 0.85
CA LEU A 42 -2.40 4.15 1.74
C LEU A 42 -1.90 3.57 3.07
N ALA A 43 -1.68 4.45 4.05
CA ALA A 43 -1.04 4.13 5.31
C ALA A 43 -2.04 4.01 6.49
N ASP A 44 -1.64 3.25 7.51
CA ASP A 44 -2.26 3.14 8.85
C ASP A 44 -3.60 2.39 8.93
N TYR A 45 -4.49 2.62 7.97
CA TYR A 45 -5.84 2.07 8.00
C TYR A 45 -5.84 0.56 7.80
N GLN A 46 -6.60 -0.15 8.64
CA GLN A 46 -6.80 -1.59 8.53
C GLN A 46 -7.55 -1.95 7.25
N ILE A 47 -8.60 -1.19 6.92
CA ILE A 47 -9.32 -1.25 5.65
C ILE A 47 -9.41 0.16 5.09
N THR A 48 -8.89 0.36 3.87
CA THR A 48 -9.01 1.61 3.14
C THR A 48 -10.45 1.80 2.67
N ASP A 49 -10.94 3.04 2.70
CA ASP A 49 -12.28 3.38 2.20
C ASP A 49 -12.46 2.91 0.74
N PRO A 50 -13.44 2.02 0.45
CA PRO A 50 -13.70 1.52 -0.90
C PRO A 50 -13.95 2.64 -1.92
N ARG A 51 -14.53 3.77 -1.51
CA ARG A 51 -14.74 4.91 -2.40
C ARG A 51 -13.41 5.50 -2.87
N LEU A 52 -12.45 5.67 -1.97
CA LEU A 52 -11.11 6.14 -2.33
C LEU A 52 -10.43 5.14 -3.28
N LEU A 53 -10.56 3.84 -3.03
CA LEU A 53 -9.99 2.81 -3.90
C LEU A 53 -10.59 2.85 -5.31
N GLN A 54 -11.90 3.04 -5.43
CA GLN A 54 -12.60 3.18 -6.70
C GLN A 54 -12.15 4.44 -7.44
N GLU A 55 -12.07 5.59 -6.76
CA GLU A 55 -11.60 6.85 -7.35
C GLU A 55 -10.14 6.72 -7.85
N LEU A 56 -9.25 6.03 -7.10
CA LEU A 56 -7.88 5.77 -7.53
C LEU A 56 -7.80 4.84 -8.75
N HIS A 57 -8.65 3.81 -8.80
CA HIS A 57 -8.73 2.92 -9.98
C HIS A 57 -9.20 3.69 -11.22
N GLN A 58 -10.27 4.47 -11.09
CA GLN A 58 -10.81 5.26 -12.20
C GLN A 58 -9.81 6.30 -12.70
N ALA A 59 -9.03 6.90 -11.80
CA ALA A 59 -7.97 7.85 -12.14
C ALA A 59 -6.68 7.18 -12.66
N GLY A 60 -6.59 5.85 -12.65
CA GLY A 60 -5.38 5.12 -13.06
C GLY A 60 -4.17 5.35 -12.15
N VAL A 61 -4.39 5.80 -10.91
CA VAL A 61 -3.31 6.19 -9.99
C VAL A 61 -2.80 4.96 -9.25
N ALA A 62 -1.50 4.67 -9.41
CA ALA A 62 -0.84 3.60 -8.68
C ALA A 62 -0.90 3.86 -7.16
N HIS A 63 -1.11 2.80 -6.38
CA HIS A 63 -1.22 2.92 -4.93
C HIS A 63 -0.64 1.72 -4.18
N LEU A 64 0.01 2.01 -3.05
CA LEU A 64 0.66 1.02 -2.19
C LEU A 64 0.00 1.02 -0.81
N SER A 65 -0.50 -0.13 -0.36
CA SER A 65 -1.01 -0.30 1.01
C SER A 65 0.14 -0.51 1.99
N VAL A 66 0.14 0.21 3.11
CA VAL A 66 1.12 0.06 4.20
C VAL A 66 0.40 0.15 5.55
N ARG A 67 0.29 -0.96 6.27
CA ARG A 67 -0.47 -1.00 7.53
C ARG A 67 0.19 -1.96 8.51
N VAL A 68 -0.23 -1.90 9.77
CA VAL A 68 0.04 -2.96 10.73
C VAL A 68 -1.27 -3.62 11.09
N ARG A 69 -1.26 -4.94 11.30
CA ARG A 69 -2.43 -5.71 11.69
C ARG A 69 -2.00 -6.84 12.60
N ASP A 70 -2.67 -6.95 13.75
CA ASP A 70 -2.41 -8.01 14.75
C ASP A 70 -0.92 -8.09 15.13
N GLY A 71 -0.29 -6.93 15.34
CA GLY A 71 1.13 -6.85 15.68
C GLY A 71 2.09 -6.91 14.48
N ALA A 72 1.68 -7.48 13.35
CA ALA A 72 2.51 -7.65 12.15
C ALA A 72 2.49 -6.42 11.22
N GLY A 73 3.60 -6.20 10.52
CA GLY A 73 3.75 -5.17 9.48
C GLY A 73 3.35 -5.67 8.10
N LEU A 74 2.59 -4.89 7.33
CA LEU A 74 2.12 -5.27 6.00
C LEU A 74 2.46 -4.18 4.99
N VAL A 75 3.20 -4.55 3.94
CA VAL A 75 3.53 -3.67 2.81
C VAL A 75 3.08 -4.31 1.51
N GLY A 76 2.09 -3.73 0.86
CA GLY A 76 1.52 -4.19 -0.41
C GLY A 76 0.12 -4.82 -0.29
N PRO A 77 -0.48 -5.18 -1.44
CA PRO A 77 0.10 -5.11 -2.77
C PRO A 77 0.31 -3.68 -3.28
N LEU A 78 1.30 -3.50 -4.15
CA LEU A 78 1.41 -2.35 -5.03
C LEU A 78 0.42 -2.56 -6.18
N VAL A 79 -0.60 -1.70 -6.20
CA VAL A 79 -1.66 -1.71 -7.19
C VAL A 79 -1.32 -0.74 -8.31
N ILE A 80 -1.26 -1.25 -9.52
CA ILE A 80 -1.23 -0.49 -10.76
C ILE A 80 -2.55 -0.85 -11.47
N PRO A 81 -3.55 0.05 -11.47
CA PRO A 81 -4.87 -0.24 -12.01
C PRO A 81 -4.79 -0.82 -13.44
N GLY A 82 -5.50 -1.91 -13.70
CA GLY A 82 -5.49 -2.60 -14.99
C GLY A 82 -4.26 -3.47 -15.25
N LEU A 83 -3.21 -3.45 -14.40
CA LEU A 83 -2.01 -4.28 -14.53
C LEU A 83 -1.86 -5.31 -13.40
N THR A 84 -1.93 -4.89 -12.13
CA THR A 84 -1.75 -5.79 -10.97
C THR A 84 -3.06 -6.12 -10.25
N SER A 85 -3.05 -7.12 -9.37
CA SER A 85 -4.15 -7.42 -8.47
C SER A 85 -4.40 -6.24 -7.53
N CYS A 86 -5.67 -5.87 -7.35
CA CYS A 86 -6.05 -4.77 -6.46
C CYS A 86 -6.32 -5.24 -5.01
N LEU A 87 -6.64 -4.30 -4.13
CA LEU A 87 -7.03 -4.61 -2.74
C LEU A 87 -8.36 -5.37 -2.65
N GLN A 88 -9.30 -5.13 -3.60
CA GLN A 88 -10.54 -5.90 -3.67
C GLN A 88 -10.29 -7.37 -4.06
N CYS A 89 -9.31 -7.65 -4.95
CA CYS A 89 -8.89 -9.03 -5.22
C CYS A 89 -8.44 -9.71 -3.93
N ALA A 90 -7.63 -9.03 -3.12
CA ALA A 90 -7.15 -9.58 -1.86
C ALA A 90 -8.30 -9.85 -0.86
N ASP A 91 -9.29 -8.96 -0.79
CA ASP A 91 -10.46 -9.15 0.07
C ASP A 91 -11.43 -10.23 -0.44
N LEU A 92 -11.58 -10.41 -1.75
CA LEU A 92 -12.34 -11.54 -2.33
C LEU A 92 -11.66 -12.87 -2.04
N HIS A 93 -10.34 -12.98 -2.27
CA HIS A 93 -9.55 -14.16 -1.89
C HIS A 93 -9.61 -14.47 -0.38
N ARG A 94 -9.78 -13.46 0.47
CA ARG A 94 -10.03 -13.68 1.91
C ARG A 94 -11.44 -14.16 2.16
N THR A 95 -12.42 -13.64 1.44
CA THR A 95 -13.83 -14.08 1.51
C THR A 95 -13.99 -15.53 1.09
N ASP A 96 -13.27 -15.99 0.07
CA ASP A 96 -13.24 -17.41 -0.33
C ASP A 96 -12.74 -18.32 0.79
N ARG A 97 -11.80 -17.83 1.61
CA ARG A 97 -11.20 -18.59 2.73
C ARG A 97 -12.02 -18.47 4.01
N ASP A 98 -12.68 -17.34 4.21
CA ASP A 98 -13.50 -17.02 5.36
C ASP A 98 -14.70 -16.18 4.91
N ALA A 99 -15.86 -16.82 4.83
CA ALA A 99 -17.11 -16.16 4.43
C ALA A 99 -17.53 -15.04 5.39
N ALA A 100 -17.01 -14.98 6.62
CA ALA A 100 -17.26 -13.89 7.56
C ALA A 100 -16.39 -12.65 7.29
N TRP A 101 -15.36 -12.76 6.44
CA TRP A 101 -14.41 -11.67 6.16
C TRP A 101 -15.08 -10.33 5.79
N PRO A 102 -16.13 -10.26 4.95
CA PRO A 102 -16.77 -8.98 4.61
C PRO A 102 -17.36 -8.25 5.82
N ALA A 103 -17.87 -9.00 6.82
CA ALA A 103 -18.39 -8.42 8.05
C ALA A 103 -17.25 -7.85 8.91
N VAL A 104 -16.15 -8.59 9.03
CA VAL A 104 -14.94 -8.15 9.75
C VAL A 104 -14.32 -6.92 9.07
N ALA A 105 -14.15 -6.95 7.75
CA ALA A 105 -13.62 -5.83 6.97
C ALA A 105 -14.49 -4.56 7.15
N THR A 106 -15.81 -4.72 7.23
CA THR A 106 -16.72 -3.62 7.53
C THR A 106 -16.45 -3.00 8.90
N GLN A 107 -16.24 -3.82 9.93
CA GLN A 107 -15.95 -3.34 11.29
C GLN A 107 -14.58 -2.64 11.39
N LEU A 108 -13.62 -3.06 10.57
CA LEU A 108 -12.26 -2.49 10.55
C LEU A 108 -12.14 -1.20 9.72
N ARG A 109 -13.23 -0.71 9.10
CA ARG A 109 -13.20 0.54 8.34
C ARG A 109 -12.83 1.73 9.23
N GLY A 110 -11.85 2.52 8.79
CA GLY A 110 -11.37 3.70 9.52
C GLY A 110 -10.55 3.40 10.79
N ALA A 111 -10.46 2.12 11.20
CA ALA A 111 -9.59 1.69 12.27
C ALA A 111 -8.12 1.79 11.84
N VAL A 112 -7.28 2.28 12.74
CA VAL A 112 -5.82 2.31 12.56
C VAL A 112 -5.22 1.13 13.31
N GLY A 113 -4.33 0.40 12.66
CA GLY A 113 -3.64 -0.72 13.29
C GLY A 113 -2.67 -0.27 14.38
N THR A 114 -2.42 -1.16 15.34
CA THR A 114 -1.44 -0.97 16.41
C THR A 114 -0.40 -2.09 16.37
N ALA A 115 0.84 -1.76 16.71
CA ALA A 115 1.95 -2.69 16.83
C ALA A 115 3.04 -2.08 17.74
N SER A 116 4.07 -2.87 18.05
CA SER A 116 5.24 -2.36 18.76
C SER A 116 5.92 -1.24 17.96
N ARG A 117 6.65 -0.34 18.64
CA ARG A 117 7.41 0.71 17.96
C ARG A 117 8.44 0.13 16.99
N ALA A 118 9.06 -1.00 17.35
CA ALA A 118 10.03 -1.69 16.51
C ALA A 118 9.38 -2.15 15.19
N THR A 119 8.22 -2.81 15.27
CA THR A 119 7.50 -3.28 14.08
C THR A 119 7.06 -2.13 13.19
N ILE A 120 6.57 -1.02 13.77
CA ILE A 120 6.19 0.18 13.02
C ILE A 120 7.39 0.74 12.25
N LEU A 121 8.55 0.90 12.90
CA LEU A 121 9.77 1.41 12.27
C LEU A 121 10.27 0.48 11.17
N ALA A 122 10.29 -0.83 11.42
CA ALA A 122 10.70 -1.83 10.44
C ALA A 122 9.76 -1.88 9.23
N THR A 123 8.44 -1.77 9.46
CA THR A 123 7.43 -1.68 8.39
C THR A 123 7.62 -0.42 7.57
N ALA A 124 7.89 0.72 8.20
CA ALA A 124 8.18 1.97 7.51
C ALA A 124 9.45 1.85 6.67
N ALA A 125 10.52 1.25 7.19
CA ALA A 125 11.76 1.00 6.45
C ALA A 125 11.52 0.11 5.22
N LEU A 126 10.77 -0.98 5.38
CA LEU A 126 10.41 -1.87 4.28
C LEU A 126 9.59 -1.14 3.22
N ALA A 127 8.58 -0.36 3.62
CA ALA A 127 7.76 0.43 2.72
C ALA A 127 8.55 1.52 1.98
N MET A 128 9.46 2.23 2.65
CA MET A 128 10.35 3.22 2.01
C MET A 128 11.18 2.58 0.91
N ARG A 129 11.72 1.37 1.14
CA ARG A 129 12.45 0.64 0.09
C ARG A 129 11.57 0.34 -1.13
N GLN A 130 10.32 -0.05 -0.94
CA GLN A 130 9.42 -0.31 -2.07
C GLN A 130 9.05 0.98 -2.81
N VAL A 131 8.83 2.09 -2.09
CA VAL A 131 8.56 3.39 -2.70
C VAL A 131 9.77 3.91 -3.49
N ASP A 132 10.99 3.75 -2.98
CA ASP A 132 12.22 4.12 -3.70
C ASP A 132 12.33 3.37 -5.05
N LEU A 133 12.00 2.08 -5.09
CA LEU A 133 11.97 1.32 -6.34
C LEU A 133 10.93 1.87 -7.33
N VAL A 134 9.76 2.32 -6.85
CA VAL A 134 8.75 2.99 -7.70
C VAL A 134 9.28 4.34 -8.21
N ILE A 135 9.89 5.17 -7.35
CA ILE A 135 10.46 6.47 -7.75
C ILE A 135 11.50 6.28 -8.85
N ARG A 136 12.40 5.30 -8.70
CA ARG A 136 13.42 4.98 -9.72
C ARG A 136 12.78 4.51 -11.02
N ALA A 137 11.72 3.70 -10.96
CA ALA A 137 11.00 3.23 -12.14
C ALA A 137 10.30 4.38 -12.90
N VAL A 138 9.67 5.31 -12.18
CA VAL A 138 8.98 6.47 -12.78
C VAL A 138 9.97 7.49 -13.35
N GLY A 139 11.09 7.72 -12.66
CA GLY A 139 12.14 8.64 -13.11
C GLY A 139 13.07 8.06 -14.20
N HIS A 140 12.88 6.80 -14.58
CA HIS A 140 13.70 6.16 -15.60
C HIS A 140 13.32 6.68 -16.98
N THR A 141 14.26 7.35 -17.64
CA THR A 141 14.15 7.73 -19.04
C THR A 141 14.93 6.73 -19.89
N ASP A 142 14.35 6.31 -21.02
CA ASP A 142 15.02 5.44 -21.99
C ASP A 142 16.38 6.04 -22.37
N GLY A 143 17.45 5.34 -21.98
CA GLY A 143 18.84 5.76 -22.08
C GLY A 143 19.78 4.68 -21.53
N ASP A 144 21.06 5.00 -21.36
CA ASP A 144 22.10 4.05 -20.92
C ASP A 144 22.04 3.70 -19.42
N GLN A 145 20.91 3.97 -18.76
CA GLN A 145 20.72 3.61 -17.36
C GLN A 145 20.26 2.15 -17.23
N PRO A 146 20.74 1.43 -16.20
CA PRO A 146 20.24 0.09 -15.90
C PRO A 146 18.73 0.09 -15.66
N ILE A 147 18.05 -0.95 -16.17
CA ILE A 147 16.61 -1.15 -15.95
C ILE A 147 16.33 -1.21 -14.43
N PRO A 148 15.42 -0.38 -13.91
CA PRO A 148 15.07 -0.38 -12.50
C PRO A 148 14.52 -1.74 -12.04
N GLN A 149 14.95 -2.18 -10.85
CA GLN A 149 14.40 -3.38 -10.24
C GLN A 149 12.93 -3.17 -9.88
N ALA A 150 12.07 -4.12 -10.27
CA ALA A 150 10.64 -4.07 -9.96
C ALA A 150 10.38 -4.23 -8.43
N PRO A 151 9.44 -3.47 -7.84
CA PRO A 151 9.04 -3.66 -6.45
C PRO A 151 8.52 -5.07 -6.18
N ALA A 152 8.97 -5.69 -5.10
CA ALA A 152 8.54 -7.04 -4.71
C ALA A 152 7.06 -7.08 -4.27
N THR A 153 6.42 -5.91 -4.13
CA THR A 153 5.02 -5.74 -3.76
C THR A 153 4.05 -5.82 -4.93
N LEU A 154 4.53 -5.93 -6.17
CA LEU A 154 3.67 -6.21 -7.32
C LEU A 154 2.97 -7.56 -7.10
N ASN A 155 1.63 -7.56 -7.12
CA ASN A 155 0.80 -8.74 -6.83
C ASN A 155 1.13 -9.42 -5.49
N THR A 156 1.74 -8.71 -4.53
CA THR A 156 2.31 -9.32 -3.33
C THR A 156 2.25 -8.40 -2.13
N THR A 157 1.81 -8.91 -0.98
CA THR A 157 1.99 -8.27 0.32
C THR A 157 3.21 -8.88 1.00
N LEU A 158 4.16 -8.04 1.40
CA LEU A 158 5.25 -8.41 2.29
C LEU A 158 4.76 -8.27 3.73
N GLU A 159 4.80 -9.37 4.49
CA GLU A 159 4.36 -9.46 5.87
C GLU A 159 5.62 -9.56 6.75
N LEU A 160 5.86 -8.54 7.58
CA LEU A 160 6.87 -8.54 8.62
C LEU A 160 6.23 -9.09 9.89
N ASP A 161 6.80 -10.19 10.40
CA ASP A 161 6.30 -10.87 11.59
C ASP A 161 6.36 -9.98 12.85
N ASP A 162 5.52 -10.27 13.84
CA ASP A 162 5.46 -9.51 15.10
C ASP A 162 6.70 -9.73 15.99
N ASP A 163 7.31 -10.91 15.90
CA ASP A 163 8.62 -11.27 16.47
C ASP A 163 9.81 -10.60 15.75
N GLY A 164 9.54 -9.87 14.66
CA GLY A 164 10.38 -8.76 14.20
C GLY A 164 11.46 -9.06 13.17
N TYR A 165 11.65 -10.29 12.71
CA TYR A 165 12.82 -10.62 11.86
C TYR A 165 12.57 -11.51 10.63
N SER A 166 11.34 -11.98 10.40
CA SER A 166 11.01 -12.72 9.18
C SER A 166 10.12 -11.88 8.26
N ILE A 167 10.38 -11.96 6.95
CA ILE A 167 9.54 -11.34 5.92
C ILE A 167 8.94 -12.46 5.08
N VAL A 168 7.61 -12.58 5.11
CA VAL A 168 6.84 -13.53 4.32
C VAL A 168 6.21 -12.80 3.14
N ALA A 169 6.31 -13.37 1.93
CA ALA A 169 5.69 -12.82 0.74
C ALA A 169 4.37 -13.53 0.43
N ARG A 170 3.25 -12.85 0.64
CA ARG A 170 1.92 -13.34 0.27
C ARG A 170 1.52 -12.82 -1.10
N ARG A 171 1.43 -13.72 -2.09
CA ARG A 171 1.01 -13.38 -3.45
C ARG A 171 -0.52 -13.33 -3.59
N TRP A 172 -0.98 -12.45 -4.46
CA TRP A 172 -2.37 -12.23 -4.81
C TRP A 172 -2.52 -12.33 -6.33
N SER A 173 -3.34 -13.26 -6.81
CA SER A 173 -3.79 -13.24 -8.21
C SER A 173 -4.98 -12.30 -8.36
N ARG A 174 -5.25 -11.84 -9.59
CA ARG A 174 -6.55 -11.25 -9.89
C ARG A 174 -7.64 -12.26 -9.57
N HIS A 175 -8.67 -11.81 -8.86
CA HIS A 175 -9.80 -12.63 -8.51
C HIS A 175 -10.81 -12.64 -9.68
N PRO A 176 -11.41 -13.78 -10.05
CA PRO A 176 -12.35 -13.85 -11.17
C PRO A 176 -13.57 -12.94 -11.01
N ASP A 177 -14.06 -12.76 -9.78
CA ASP A 177 -15.19 -11.87 -9.49
C ASP A 177 -14.80 -10.39 -9.30
N CYS A 178 -13.52 -10.05 -9.52
CA CYS A 178 -13.07 -8.67 -9.46
C CYS A 178 -13.08 -8.02 -10.85
N SER A 179 -13.58 -6.80 -10.94
CA SER A 179 -13.69 -6.06 -12.21
C SER A 179 -12.40 -5.31 -12.62
N CYS A 180 -11.24 -5.62 -12.04
CA CYS A 180 -9.98 -4.87 -12.22
C CYS A 180 -9.06 -5.39 -13.33
#